data_AF-A0AAF0L1U5-F1
#
_entry.id   AF-A0AAF0L1U5-F1
#
_cell.length_a   1.000
_cell.length_b   1.000
_cell.length_c   1.000
_cell.angle_alpha   90.00
_cell.angle_beta   90.00
_cell.angle_gamma   90.00
#
_symmetry.space_group_name_H-M   'P 1'
#
loop_
_entity.id
_entity.type
_entity.pdbx_description
1 polymer ?
#
loop_
_entity_poly.entity_id
_entity_poly.type
_entity_poly.pdbx_seq_one_letter_code
_entity_poly.pdbx_strand_id
1 'polypeptide(L)'
;MHGVIDAYVTPAHRDHPEAGCPSAALPVDASRHGAAPQAAYLVGLEGYFANITDLLLQRADEDGVELSPPAAREQAIAMFSQMVGALVISRAVAEPDTSLSNEILTANTRQLHRQ
;
A
#
# COMPACT_ATOMS: atom_id res chain seq x y z
N MET A 1 9.46 2.04 -8.96
CA MET A 1 8.08 2.01 -8.43
C MET A 1 7.48 0.60 -8.42
N HIS A 2 7.50 -0.13 -9.55
CA HIS A 2 6.94 -1.50 -9.64
C HIS A 2 7.46 -2.46 -8.57
N GLY A 3 8.76 -2.40 -8.22
CA GLY A 3 9.33 -3.25 -7.17
C GLY A 3 8.68 -3.11 -5.78
N VAL A 4 8.18 -1.93 -5.40
CA VAL A 4 7.45 -1.75 -4.13
C VAL A 4 6.07 -2.40 -4.21
N ILE A 5 5.38 -2.23 -5.33
CA ILE A 5 4.04 -2.79 -5.57
C ILE A 5 4.12 -4.32 -5.63
N ASP A 6 5.08 -4.85 -6.39
CA ASP A 6 5.30 -6.30 -6.57
C ASP A 6 5.75 -7.00 -5.28
N ALA A 7 6.44 -6.29 -4.38
CA ALA A 7 6.78 -6.82 -3.06
C ALA A 7 5.60 -6.76 -2.08
N TYR A 8 4.71 -5.76 -2.22
CA TYR A 8 3.64 -5.51 -1.26
C TYR A 8 2.34 -6.25 -1.57
N VAL A 9 1.86 -6.22 -2.82
CA VAL A 9 0.55 -6.77 -3.22
C VAL A 9 0.73 -8.21 -3.70
N THR A 10 0.93 -9.13 -2.76
CA THR A 10 1.24 -10.54 -3.06
C THR A 10 0.35 -11.51 -2.29
N PRO A 11 0.16 -12.75 -2.80
CA PRO A 11 -0.46 -13.82 -2.03
C PRO A 11 0.28 -14.10 -0.72
N ALA A 12 1.62 -14.04 -0.73
CA ALA A 12 2.41 -14.24 0.49
C ALA A 12 2.07 -13.21 1.58
N HIS A 13 1.94 -11.92 1.24
CA HIS A 13 1.55 -10.90 2.21
C HIS A 13 0.06 -10.99 2.60
N ARG A 14 -0.80 -11.45 1.69
CA ARG A 14 -2.20 -11.76 2.02
C ARG A 14 -2.26 -12.86 3.08
N ASP A 15 -1.53 -13.95 2.87
CA ASP A 15 -1.58 -15.18 3.67
C ASP A 15 -0.82 -15.06 5.00
N HIS A 16 0.16 -14.16 5.07
CA HIS A 16 1.00 -13.92 6.25
C HIS A 16 0.88 -12.46 6.75
N PRO A 17 -0.27 -12.05 7.32
CA PRO A 17 -0.47 -10.69 7.85
C PRO A 17 0.55 -10.29 8.93
N GLU A 18 1.14 -11.25 9.63
CA GLU A 18 2.17 -11.07 10.65
C GLU A 18 3.56 -10.78 10.09
N ALA A 19 3.83 -11.18 8.84
CA ALA A 19 5.16 -11.09 8.23
C ALA A 19 5.34 -9.86 7.33
N GLY A 20 4.28 -9.04 7.21
CA GLY A 20 4.22 -7.92 6.29
C GLY A 20 4.10 -6.55 6.93
N CYS A 21 3.60 -5.59 6.16
CA CYS A 21 3.38 -4.23 6.63
C CYS A 21 2.23 -4.20 7.65
N PRO A 22 2.41 -3.62 8.84
CA PRO A 22 1.36 -3.52 9.85
C PRO A 22 0.08 -2.84 9.35
N SER A 23 0.17 -1.94 8.37
CA SER A 23 -1.00 -1.30 7.75
C SER A 23 -1.91 -2.28 7.00
N ALA A 24 -1.46 -3.49 6.65
CA ALA A 24 -2.29 -4.51 6.03
C ALA A 24 -3.07 -5.37 7.05
N ALA A 25 -2.83 -5.21 8.37
CA ALA A 25 -3.42 -6.03 9.42
C ALA A 25 -4.01 -5.23 10.60
N LEU A 26 -3.34 -4.15 11.04
CA LEU A 26 -3.63 -3.43 12.27
C LEU A 26 -4.28 -2.03 12.16
N PRO A 27 -4.71 -1.48 11.00
CA PRO A 27 -5.26 -0.10 10.98
C PRO A 27 -6.46 0.10 11.91
N VAL A 28 -7.38 -0.87 11.93
CA VAL A 28 -8.59 -0.80 12.75
C VAL A 28 -8.24 -0.90 14.23
N ASP A 29 -7.30 -1.77 14.59
CA ASP A 29 -6.86 -1.90 15.98
C ASP A 29 -6.12 -0.64 16.44
N ALA A 30 -5.23 -0.08 15.63
CA ALA A 30 -4.56 1.19 15.96
C ALA A 30 -5.56 2.29 16.34
N SER A 31 -6.71 2.37 15.64
CA SER A 31 -7.76 3.34 15.94
C SER A 31 -8.46 3.11 17.29
N ARG A 32 -8.50 1.87 17.78
CA ARG A 32 -9.20 1.47 19.03
C ARG A 32 -8.35 1.62 20.29
N HIS A 33 -7.02 1.67 20.18
CA HIS A 33 -6.11 1.63 21.33
C HIS A 33 -5.65 3.01 21.85
N GLY A 34 -6.31 4.10 21.40
CA GLY A 34 -6.08 5.46 21.91
C GLY A 34 -4.86 6.18 21.32
N ALA A 35 -4.55 7.35 21.86
CA ALA A 35 -3.65 8.32 21.22
C ALA A 35 -2.20 7.83 21.03
N ALA A 36 -1.64 7.07 21.98
CA ALA A 36 -0.24 6.65 21.91
C ALA A 36 0.03 5.63 20.77
N PRO A 37 -0.75 4.55 20.62
CA PRO A 37 -0.64 3.67 19.45
C PRO A 37 -0.94 4.36 18.12
N GLN A 38 -1.90 5.28 18.08
CA GLN A 38 -2.18 6.09 16.88
C GLN A 38 -0.99 6.97 16.49
N ALA A 39 -0.31 7.58 17.46
CA ALA A 39 0.89 8.38 17.21
C ALA A 39 2.05 7.52 16.66
N ALA A 40 2.26 6.33 17.20
CA ALA A 40 3.26 5.39 16.66
C ALA A 40 2.92 4.96 15.22
N TYR A 41 1.63 4.67 14.96
CA TYR A 41 1.16 4.34 13.62
C TYR A 41 1.33 5.49 12.62
N LEU A 42 1.05 6.73 13.05
CA LEU A 42 1.26 7.94 12.25
C LEU A 42 2.73 8.09 11.81
N VAL A 43 3.68 7.88 12.72
CA VAL A 43 5.12 7.96 12.38
C VAL A 43 5.49 6.94 11.31
N GLY A 44 4.96 5.71 11.42
CA GLY A 44 5.17 4.68 10.40
C GLY A 44 4.59 5.07 9.03
N LEU A 45 3.35 5.58 9.01
CA LEU A 45 2.70 6.03 7.78
C LEU A 45 3.46 7.16 7.09
N GLU A 46 3.93 8.15 7.84
CA GLU A 46 4.72 9.25 7.27
C GLU A 46 5.99 8.75 6.57
N GLY A 47 6.66 7.74 7.14
CA GLY A 47 7.81 7.10 6.49
C GLY A 47 7.44 6.41 5.17
N TYR A 48 6.32 5.68 5.12
CA TYR A 48 5.85 5.06 3.88
C TYR A 48 5.48 6.10 2.82
N PHE A 49 4.75 7.15 3.20
CA PHE A 49 4.38 8.21 2.28
C PHE A 49 5.59 8.97 1.76
N ALA A 50 6.56 9.30 2.61
CA ALA A 50 7.80 9.94 2.19
C ALA A 50 8.56 9.07 1.17
N ASN A 51 8.78 7.78 1.49
CA ASN A 51 9.51 6.88 0.60
C ASN A 51 8.83 6.71 -0.78
N ILE A 52 7.51 6.59 -0.81
CA ILE A 52 6.77 6.49 -2.09
C ILE A 52 6.79 7.82 -2.84
N THR A 53 6.69 8.96 -2.13
CA THR A 53 6.79 10.30 -2.72
C THR A 53 8.14 10.49 -3.40
N ASP A 54 9.24 10.13 -2.73
CA ASP A 54 10.59 10.26 -3.28
C ASP A 54 10.79 9.38 -4.51
N LEU A 55 10.26 8.14 -4.48
CA LEU A 55 10.30 7.24 -5.64
C LEU A 55 9.50 7.78 -6.84
N LEU A 56 8.36 8.43 -6.59
CA LEU A 56 7.56 9.07 -7.64
C LEU A 56 8.28 10.26 -8.25
N LEU A 57 8.88 11.12 -7.41
CA LEU A 57 9.65 12.28 -7.87
C LEU A 57 10.89 11.86 -8.67
N GLN A 58 11.65 10.88 -8.18
CA GLN A 58 12.80 10.33 -8.90
C GLN A 58 12.38 9.80 -10.28
N ARG A 59 11.26 9.06 -10.34
CA ARG A 59 10.76 8.51 -11.59
C ARG A 59 10.34 9.60 -12.58
N ALA A 60 9.67 10.64 -12.09
CA ALA A 60 9.23 11.77 -12.91
C ALA A 60 10.45 12.52 -13.50
N ASP A 61 11.50 12.72 -12.72
CA ASP A 61 12.77 13.32 -13.18
C ASP A 61 13.43 12.45 -14.28
N GLU A 62 13.53 11.13 -14.06
CA GLU A 62 14.06 10.17 -15.04
C GLU A 62 13.27 10.18 -16.37
N ASP A 63 11.94 10.31 -16.30
CA ASP A 63 11.05 10.32 -17.46
C ASP A 63 10.88 11.73 -18.09
N GLY A 64 11.48 12.78 -17.50
CA GLY A 64 11.38 14.16 -17.97
C GLY A 64 9.97 14.76 -17.80
N VAL A 65 9.20 14.28 -16.83
CA VAL A 65 7.83 14.71 -16.52
C VAL A 65 7.85 15.64 -15.32
N GLU A 66 7.17 16.78 -15.41
CA GLU A 66 6.98 17.64 -14.24
C GLU A 66 5.99 17.00 -13.25
N LEU A 67 6.47 16.72 -12.04
CA LEU A 67 5.66 16.31 -10.91
C LEU A 67 6.05 17.12 -9.68
N SER A 68 5.11 17.88 -9.13
CA SER A 68 5.37 18.66 -7.91
C SER A 68 5.40 17.76 -6.67
N PRO A 69 6.19 18.09 -5.63
CA PRO A 69 6.20 17.31 -4.39
C PRO A 69 4.82 17.14 -3.72
N PRO A 70 3.92 18.15 -3.69
CA PRO A 70 2.56 17.94 -3.18
C PRO A 70 1.75 16.92 -3.99
N ALA A 71 1.85 16.96 -5.32
CA ALA A 71 1.16 16.01 -6.20
C ALA A 71 1.72 14.59 -6.05
N ALA A 72 3.04 14.45 -5.96
CA ALA A 72 3.69 13.16 -5.69
C ALA A 72 3.23 12.58 -4.35
N ARG A 73 3.10 13.42 -3.31
CA ARG A 73 2.61 12.98 -2.00
C ARG A 73 1.15 12.55 -2.04
N GLU A 74 0.29 13.29 -2.75
CA GLU A 74 -1.10 12.89 -2.95
C GLU A 74 -1.21 11.52 -3.62
N GLN A 75 -0.44 11.31 -4.69
CA GLN A 75 -0.36 10.02 -5.39
C GLN A 75 0.18 8.91 -4.47
N ALA A 76 1.22 9.18 -3.67
CA ALA A 76 1.77 8.23 -2.72
C ALA A 76 0.73 7.74 -1.70
N ILE A 77 -0.08 8.65 -1.15
CA ILE A 77 -1.14 8.32 -0.19
C ILE A 77 -2.21 7.44 -0.85
N ALA A 78 -2.64 7.80 -2.07
CA ALA A 78 -3.63 7.03 -2.81
C ALA A 78 -3.12 5.61 -3.14
N MET A 79 -1.90 5.50 -3.66
CA MET A 79 -1.26 4.23 -3.98
C MET A 79 -1.12 3.32 -2.76
N PHE A 80 -0.61 3.86 -1.64
CA PHE A 80 -0.45 3.08 -0.42
C PHE A 80 -1.80 2.59 0.13
N SER A 81 -2.81 3.45 0.13
CA SER A 81 -4.17 3.10 0.55
C SER A 81 -4.76 2.00 -0.32
N GLN A 82 -4.55 2.07 -1.64
CA GLN A 82 -5.00 1.05 -2.59
C GLN A 82 -4.28 -0.29 -2.37
N MET A 83 -2.97 -0.30 -2.15
CA MET A 83 -2.20 -1.52 -1.84
C MET A 83 -2.71 -2.19 -0.56
N VAL A 84 -2.91 -1.42 0.51
CA VAL A 84 -3.46 -1.90 1.78
C VAL A 84 -4.86 -2.47 1.58
N GLY A 85 -5.75 -1.73 0.91
CA GLY A 85 -7.13 -2.16 0.65
C GLY A 85 -7.19 -3.46 -0.17
N ALA A 86 -6.34 -3.58 -1.18
CA ALA A 86 -6.25 -4.78 -2.01
C ALA A 86 -5.94 -6.03 -1.18
N LEU A 87 -4.98 -5.96 -0.26
CA LEU A 87 -4.64 -7.07 0.63
C LEU A 87 -5.78 -7.40 1.60
N VAL A 88 -6.37 -6.38 2.23
CA VAL A 88 -7.44 -6.58 3.23
C VAL A 88 -8.66 -7.23 2.59
N ILE A 89 -9.10 -6.74 1.42
CA ILE A 89 -10.27 -7.29 0.71
C ILE A 89 -9.94 -8.68 0.15
N SER A 90 -8.76 -8.87 -0.46
CA SER A 90 -8.34 -10.18 -0.97
C SER A 90 -8.30 -11.24 0.12
N ARG A 91 -7.81 -10.91 1.33
CA ARG A 91 -7.79 -11.80 2.48
C ARG A 91 -9.20 -12.17 2.96
N ALA A 92 -10.11 -11.21 2.98
CA ALA A 92 -11.48 -11.42 3.47
C ALA A 92 -12.27 -12.48 2.67
N VAL A 93 -11.87 -12.76 1.42
CA VAL A 93 -12.54 -13.72 0.54
C VAL A 93 -11.68 -14.95 0.21
N ALA A 94 -10.46 -15.06 0.77
CA ALA A 94 -9.47 -16.06 0.35
C ALA A 94 -9.91 -17.53 0.55
N GLU A 95 -10.56 -17.82 1.68
CA GLU A 95 -11.06 -19.17 1.99
C GLU A 95 -12.27 -19.59 1.14
N PRO A 96 -13.36 -18.80 1.04
CA PRO A 96 -14.52 -19.19 0.23
C PRO A 96 -14.31 -19.05 -1.28
N ASP A 97 -13.45 -18.13 -1.74
CA ASP A 97 -13.18 -17.88 -3.16
C ASP A 97 -11.74 -17.40 -3.42
N THR A 98 -10.82 -18.36 -3.48
CA THR A 98 -9.40 -18.07 -3.78
C THR A 98 -9.21 -17.47 -5.18
N SER A 99 -10.12 -17.75 -6.14
CA SER A 99 -10.04 -17.20 -7.49
C SER A 99 -10.27 -15.68 -7.46
N LEU A 100 -11.37 -15.24 -6.83
CA LEU A 100 -11.66 -13.82 -6.64
C LEU A 100 -10.58 -13.13 -5.81
N SER A 101 -10.11 -13.79 -4.74
CA SER A 101 -9.00 -13.30 -3.92
C SER A 101 -7.76 -12.97 -4.76
N ASN A 102 -7.36 -13.86 -5.66
CA ASN A 102 -6.22 -13.66 -6.57
C ASN A 102 -6.51 -12.60 -7.65
N GLU A 103 -7.76 -12.53 -8.14
CA GLU A 103 -8.19 -11.52 -9.09
C GLU A 103 -8.07 -10.11 -8.51
N ILE A 104 -8.49 -9.90 -7.26
CA ILE A 104 -8.36 -8.61 -6.56
C ILE A 104 -6.90 -8.15 -6.52
N LEU A 105 -5.97 -9.03 -6.13
CA LEU A 105 -4.54 -8.72 -6.11
C LEU A 105 -4.06 -8.35 -7.53
N THR A 106 -4.35 -9.20 -8.51
CA THR A 106 -3.92 -9.02 -9.90
C THR A 106 -4.45 -7.72 -10.51
N ALA A 107 -5.72 -7.39 -10.29
CA ALA A 107 -6.35 -6.18 -10.80
C ALA A 107 -5.70 -4.93 -10.21
N ASN A 108 -5.43 -4.93 -8.90
CA ASN A 108 -4.79 -3.80 -8.22
C ASN A 108 -3.32 -3.64 -8.62
N THR A 109 -2.52 -4.71 -8.68
CA THR A 109 -1.14 -4.64 -9.18
C THR A 109 -1.09 -4.05 -10.59
N ARG A 110 -1.96 -4.50 -11.51
CA ARG A 110 -2.04 -3.95 -12.87
C ARG A 110 -2.42 -2.48 -12.90
N GLN A 111 -3.36 -2.04 -12.05
CA GLN A 111 -3.76 -0.63 -11.99
C GLN A 111 -2.66 0.24 -11.39
N LEU A 112 -2.02 -0.21 -10.31
CA LEU A 112 -0.93 0.51 -9.66
C LEU A 112 0.30 0.63 -10.55
N HIS A 113 0.57 -0.35 -11.42
CA HIS A 113 1.66 -0.26 -12.40
C HIS A 113 1.43 0.76 -13.52
N ARG A 114 0.19 1.22 -13.72
CA ARG A 114 -0.17 2.25 -14.70
C ARG A 114 -0.13 3.67 -14.15
N GLN A 115 -0.02 3.82 -12.83
CA GLN A 115 0.15 5.10 -12.15
C GLN A 115 1.63 5.47 -12.12
#